data_AF-A0AAV2U0X5-F1
#
_entry.id   AF-A0AAV2U0X5-F1
#
_cell.length_a   1.000
_cell.length_b   1.000
_cell.length_c   1.000
_cell.angle_alpha   90.00
_cell.angle_beta   90.00
_cell.angle_gamma   90.00
#
_symmetry.space_group_name_H-M   'P 1'
#
loop_
_entity.id
_entity.type
_entity.pdbx_description
1 polymer ?
#
loop_
_entity_poly.entity_id
_entity_poly.type
_entity_poly.pdbx_seq_one_letter_code
_entity_poly.pdbx_strand_id
1 'polypeptide(L)'
;MARNEEFMLSAFAAQLIKTVYFIFPPWANFDTFASKAHLGMAQMDQGQRFCTCYDADDGVCTTTNLKDPLNDTYIKPEQCTNDWPYDYLELIMGRTPGILRYSKKWSLKNVSAIQSELKHHTSAISADELRTPLILDVDEDFFGVHLPSRNLTDIGFTTEEVAEIGAMVHEIFCPKYPPLEKTIDEWFKRLTQRLINECLPSISGKDLSCVRALAMEILPTLHSNHKTWLCTSDVKHSFFDLMHYIAEHAMTRGKLNALARTGLCLDSAWSSHLYEPHMHLCVGHNTVNNSIVPEYVPSHKELVELAANFTRVLMALPYQPITVTICRSSRDGYTPRWLQMRIEAIVLGLLKRVLKFSPEAIHYSTHLAGGQNGWDKRWQ
;
A
#
# COMPACT_ATOMS: atom_id res chain seq x y z
N MET A 1 6.46 -1.00 -1.89
CA MET A 1 7.50 -0.99 -0.84
C MET A 1 8.36 0.28 -0.89
N ALA A 2 8.83 0.72 -2.07
CA ALA A 2 9.75 1.86 -2.22
C ALA A 2 9.44 3.19 -1.48
N ARG A 3 8.17 3.61 -1.35
CA ARG A 3 7.85 4.98 -0.89
C ARG A 3 7.78 5.18 0.62
N ASN A 4 7.39 4.15 1.38
CA ASN A 4 7.43 4.22 2.85
C ASN A 4 8.88 4.26 3.34
N GLU A 5 9.78 3.53 2.67
CA GLU A 5 11.22 3.58 2.90
C GLU A 5 11.79 4.96 2.56
N GLU A 6 11.44 5.55 1.42
CA GLU A 6 11.85 6.93 1.07
C GLU A 6 11.42 7.96 2.13
N PHE A 7 10.18 7.87 2.63
CA PHE A 7 9.71 8.73 3.72
C PHE A 7 10.55 8.52 4.98
N MET A 8 10.79 7.27 5.38
CA MET A 8 11.57 6.92 6.56
C MET A 8 13.01 7.44 6.47
N LEU A 9 13.70 7.18 5.36
CA LEU A 9 15.06 7.65 5.11
C LEU A 9 15.13 9.18 5.13
N SER A 10 14.18 9.86 4.47
CA SER A 10 14.10 11.32 4.48
C SER A 10 13.83 11.88 5.88
N ALA A 11 12.97 11.22 6.65
CA ALA A 11 12.66 11.60 8.02
C ALA A 11 13.85 11.41 8.97
N PHE A 12 14.67 10.37 8.76
CA PHE A 12 15.94 10.18 9.48
C PHE A 12 16.96 11.26 9.11
N ALA A 13 17.16 11.52 7.81
CA ALA A 13 18.10 12.55 7.35
C ALA A 13 17.71 13.96 7.84
N ALA A 14 16.41 14.26 7.88
CA ALA A 14 15.86 15.49 8.45
C ALA A 14 15.80 15.50 9.99
N GLN A 15 16.22 14.40 10.64
CA GLN A 15 16.20 14.19 12.10
C GLN A 15 14.82 14.34 12.75
N LEU A 16 13.76 14.08 11.99
CA LEU A 16 12.37 14.10 12.46
C LEU A 16 12.02 12.82 13.23
N ILE A 17 12.63 11.69 12.86
CA ILE A 17 12.48 10.39 13.52
C ILE A 17 13.86 9.95 13.98
N LYS A 18 13.94 9.37 15.18
CA LYS A 18 15.18 8.82 15.75
C LYS A 18 15.10 7.35 16.11
N THR A 19 13.89 6.82 16.20
CA THR A 19 13.63 5.43 16.55
C THR A 19 12.42 4.96 15.77
N VAL A 20 12.52 3.79 15.15
CA VAL A 20 11.40 3.14 14.47
C VAL A 20 11.17 1.74 15.03
N TYR A 21 9.90 1.39 15.18
CA TYR A 21 9.46 0.05 15.57
C TYR A 21 8.55 -0.49 14.47
N PHE A 22 9.09 -1.34 13.60
CA PHE A 22 8.30 -2.14 12.67
C PHE A 22 7.77 -3.36 13.40
N ILE A 23 6.45 -3.52 13.43
CA ILE A 23 5.81 -4.62 14.15
C ILE A 23 5.16 -5.55 13.14
N PHE A 24 5.69 -6.75 13.03
CA PHE A 24 5.21 -7.76 12.10
C PHE A 24 4.15 -8.67 12.73
N PRO A 25 3.15 -9.08 11.95
CA PRO A 25 2.14 -10.02 12.42
C PRO A 25 2.76 -11.43 12.56
N PRO A 26 2.15 -12.32 13.36
CA PRO A 26 2.70 -13.65 13.64
C PRO A 26 2.79 -14.54 12.40
N TRP A 27 2.02 -14.26 11.34
CA TRP A 27 2.02 -15.04 10.11
C TRP A 27 3.15 -14.65 9.13
N ALA A 28 3.84 -13.53 9.36
CA ALA A 28 4.91 -13.06 8.46
C ALA A 28 6.24 -13.83 8.60
N ASN A 29 6.32 -14.84 9.48
CA ASN A 29 7.52 -15.66 9.74
C ASN A 29 8.81 -14.84 9.87
N PHE A 30 8.75 -13.77 10.65
CA PHE A 30 9.85 -12.82 10.85
C PHE A 30 10.45 -12.95 12.25
N ASP A 31 11.78 -12.84 12.37
CA ASP A 31 12.48 -12.85 13.64
C ASP A 31 12.61 -11.46 14.25
N THR A 32 12.74 -11.37 15.57
CA THR A 32 12.91 -10.05 16.20
C THR A 32 14.35 -9.55 16.03
N PHE A 33 14.50 -8.37 15.43
CA PHE A 33 15.77 -7.67 15.25
C PHE A 33 15.72 -6.29 15.92
N ALA A 34 16.83 -5.89 16.52
CA ALA A 34 16.96 -4.57 17.14
C ALA A 34 18.42 -4.13 17.11
N SER A 35 18.70 -3.06 16.39
CA SER A 35 20.05 -2.52 16.25
C SER A 35 20.04 -1.00 16.29
N LYS A 36 21.21 -0.44 16.62
CA LYS A 36 21.51 0.91 16.19
C LYS A 36 21.86 0.87 14.70
N ALA A 37 21.47 1.91 14.00
CA ALA A 37 21.75 2.08 12.60
C ALA A 37 22.24 3.50 12.35
N HIS A 38 22.90 3.70 11.23
CA HIS A 38 23.17 5.04 10.72
C HIS A 38 22.82 5.11 9.24
N LEU A 39 22.24 6.25 8.87
CA LEU A 39 22.02 6.67 7.51
C LEU A 39 23.18 7.59 7.11
N GLY A 40 23.64 7.45 5.89
CA GLY A 40 24.61 8.34 5.27
C GLY A 40 24.48 8.39 3.77
N MET A 41 25.54 8.85 3.13
CA MET A 41 25.69 8.98 1.69
C MET A 41 26.87 8.12 1.22
N ALA A 42 26.67 7.39 0.14
CA ALA A 42 27.72 6.64 -0.56
C ALA A 42 27.84 7.15 -2.00
N GLN A 43 29.08 7.27 -2.48
CA GLN A 43 29.35 7.60 -3.88
C GLN A 43 29.28 6.31 -4.72
N MET A 44 28.31 6.22 -5.61
CA MET A 44 28.13 5.12 -6.55
C MET A 44 28.45 5.59 -7.97
N ASP A 45 28.59 4.65 -8.92
CA ASP A 45 28.88 4.94 -10.34
C ASP A 45 27.86 5.89 -10.98
N GLN A 46 26.62 5.89 -10.49
CA GLN A 46 25.51 6.72 -10.99
C GLN A 46 25.26 7.97 -10.13
N GLY A 47 26.16 8.33 -9.22
CA GLY A 47 26.04 9.48 -8.32
C GLY A 47 25.94 9.09 -6.84
N GLN A 48 25.60 10.07 -6.01
CA GLN A 48 25.43 9.86 -4.58
C GLN A 48 24.09 9.19 -4.27
N ARG A 49 24.09 8.24 -3.33
CA ARG A 49 22.90 7.53 -2.85
C ARG A 49 22.91 7.46 -1.33
N PHE A 50 21.73 7.35 -0.74
CA PHE A 50 21.62 6.98 0.66
C PHE A 50 22.18 5.58 0.90
N CYS A 51 22.85 5.42 2.03
CA CYS A 51 23.37 4.15 2.52
C CYS A 51 22.95 3.94 3.97
N THR A 52 22.62 2.71 4.31
CA THR A 52 22.18 2.30 5.64
C THR A 52 23.14 1.24 6.17
N CYS A 53 23.58 1.43 7.42
CA CYS A 53 24.49 0.52 8.09
C CYS A 53 23.92 0.13 9.46
N TYR A 54 23.92 -1.15 9.79
CA TYR A 54 23.49 -1.65 11.10
C TYR A 54 24.69 -2.06 11.95
N ASP A 55 24.74 -1.62 13.20
CA ASP A 55 25.82 -1.96 14.14
C ASP A 55 25.90 -3.47 14.44
N ALA A 56 24.81 -4.22 14.21
CA ALA A 56 24.72 -5.65 14.49
C ALA A 56 25.19 -6.55 13.32
N ASP A 57 25.30 -6.02 12.11
CA ASP A 57 25.78 -6.78 10.94
C ASP A 57 27.25 -6.46 10.72
N ASP A 58 28.10 -7.49 10.88
CA ASP A 58 29.57 -7.46 10.85
C ASP A 58 30.17 -6.84 9.55
N GLY A 59 30.07 -5.51 9.41
CA GLY A 59 30.80 -4.73 8.43
C GLY A 59 30.19 -4.69 7.03
N VAL A 60 28.86 -4.68 6.90
CA VAL A 60 28.20 -4.48 5.60
C VAL A 60 27.10 -3.42 5.72
N CYS A 61 27.11 -2.47 4.79
CA CYS A 61 26.05 -1.48 4.60
C CYS A 61 25.33 -1.72 3.29
N THR A 62 24.09 -1.28 3.19
CA THR A 62 23.30 -1.38 1.95
C THR A 62 23.04 -0.01 1.37
N THR A 63 23.01 0.08 0.04
CA THR A 63 22.49 1.25 -0.68
C THR A 63 21.23 0.83 -1.41
N THR A 64 20.15 1.57 -1.19
CA THR A 64 18.88 1.30 -1.86
C THR A 64 18.90 1.89 -3.26
N ASN A 65 18.63 1.04 -4.25
CA ASN A 65 18.40 1.51 -5.61
C ASN A 65 16.93 1.95 -5.73
N LEU A 66 16.68 3.25 -5.77
CA LEU A 66 15.31 3.80 -5.88
C LEU A 66 14.55 3.32 -7.14
N LYS A 67 15.26 2.85 -8.17
CA LYS A 67 14.63 2.28 -9.39
C LYS A 67 14.35 0.79 -9.27
N ASP A 68 15.01 0.09 -8.35
CA ASP A 68 14.87 -1.35 -8.12
C ASP A 68 15.16 -1.66 -6.63
N PRO A 69 14.17 -1.46 -5.74
CA PRO A 69 14.34 -1.62 -4.29
C PRO A 69 14.67 -3.07 -3.86
N LEU A 70 14.54 -4.03 -4.78
CA LEU A 70 14.89 -5.44 -4.51
C LEU A 70 16.37 -5.72 -4.75
N ASN A 71 17.11 -4.75 -5.27
CA ASN A 71 18.49 -4.90 -5.68
C ASN A 71 19.38 -3.93 -4.90
N ASP A 72 19.36 -4.10 -3.58
CA ASP A 72 20.26 -3.41 -2.67
C ASP A 72 21.70 -3.74 -3.02
N THR A 73 22.54 -2.71 -3.13
CA THR A 73 23.97 -2.91 -3.34
C THR A 73 24.67 -2.88 -1.99
N TYR A 74 25.32 -4.00 -1.65
CA TYR A 74 26.16 -4.11 -0.46
C TYR A 74 27.46 -3.35 -0.67
N ILE A 75 27.79 -2.48 0.28
CA ILE A 75 29.02 -1.69 0.31
C ILE A 75 29.71 -1.87 1.66
N LYS A 76 31.00 -1.54 1.71
CA LYS A 76 31.75 -1.53 2.97
C LYS A 76 31.37 -0.31 3.81
N PRO A 77 31.44 -0.38 5.15
CA PRO A 77 31.11 0.74 6.03
C PRO A 77 31.91 1.99 5.75
N GLU A 78 33.18 1.88 5.33
CA GLU A 78 34.01 3.05 5.04
C GLU A 78 33.55 3.81 3.78
N GLN A 79 32.69 3.21 2.96
CA GLN A 79 32.10 3.81 1.76
C GLN A 79 30.81 4.57 2.06
N CYS A 80 30.26 4.44 3.27
CA CYS A 80 29.07 5.13 3.73
C CYS A 80 29.45 6.21 4.75
N THR A 81 29.02 7.45 4.56
CA THR A 81 29.17 8.45 5.63
C THR A 81 28.34 8.05 6.85
N ASN A 82 28.73 8.51 8.04
CA ASN A 82 28.00 8.22 9.27
C ASN A 82 27.39 9.51 9.80
N ASP A 83 26.35 9.98 9.10
CA ASP A 83 25.81 11.33 9.29
C ASP A 83 24.62 11.34 10.26
N TRP A 84 23.74 10.33 10.17
CA TRP A 84 22.46 10.34 10.89
C TRP A 84 22.20 9.02 11.63
N PRO A 85 22.56 8.93 12.92
CA PRO A 85 22.28 7.73 13.72
C PRO A 85 20.80 7.65 14.11
N TYR A 86 20.25 6.43 14.10
CA TYR A 86 18.90 6.13 14.54
C TYR A 86 18.80 4.72 15.13
N ASP A 87 17.73 4.45 15.87
CA ASP A 87 17.41 3.13 16.41
C ASP A 87 16.41 2.43 15.48
N TYR A 88 16.70 1.19 15.10
CA TYR A 88 15.87 0.39 14.20
C TYR A 88 15.48 -0.93 14.84
N LEU A 89 14.18 -1.19 14.92
CA LEU A 89 13.63 -2.39 15.52
C LEU A 89 12.57 -3.01 14.63
N GLU A 90 12.70 -4.31 14.39
CA GLU A 90 11.72 -5.15 13.75
C GLU A 90 11.27 -6.20 14.74
N LEU A 91 10.02 -6.15 15.13
CA LEU A 91 9.48 -6.91 16.25
C LEU A 91 8.36 -7.82 15.77
N ILE A 92 8.39 -9.08 16.15
CA ILE A 92 7.19 -9.92 16.01
C ILE A 92 6.17 -9.52 17.09
N MET A 93 4.90 -9.47 16.71
CA MET A 93 3.81 -9.01 17.59
C MET A 93 3.81 -9.70 18.97
N GLY A 94 4.13 -10.99 19.05
CA GLY A 94 4.14 -11.75 20.31
C GLY A 94 5.15 -11.25 21.35
N ARG A 95 6.29 -10.70 20.90
CA ARG A 95 7.37 -10.18 21.79
C ARG A 95 7.27 -8.68 22.03
N THR A 96 6.58 -7.98 21.14
CA THR A 96 6.48 -6.52 21.11
C THR A 96 6.07 -5.90 22.46
N PRO A 97 4.98 -6.34 23.14
CA PRO A 97 4.56 -5.72 24.41
C PRO A 97 5.64 -5.74 25.50
N GLY A 98 6.42 -6.82 25.56
CA GLY A 98 7.50 -6.96 26.53
C GLY A 98 8.66 -6.02 26.25
N ILE A 99 9.03 -5.88 24.97
CA ILE A 99 10.11 -4.98 24.54
C ILE A 99 9.73 -3.52 24.80
N LEU A 100 8.53 -3.10 24.36
CA LEU A 100 8.06 -1.72 24.51
C LEU A 100 7.97 -1.28 25.99
N ARG A 101 7.60 -2.20 26.90
CA ARG A 101 7.42 -1.89 28.33
C ARG A 101 8.66 -2.09 29.19
N TYR A 102 9.39 -3.18 28.99
CA TYR A 102 10.35 -3.68 29.99
C TYR A 102 11.78 -3.76 29.48
N SER A 103 12.02 -3.57 28.17
CA SER A 103 13.39 -3.58 27.66
C SER A 103 14.20 -2.43 28.28
N LYS A 104 15.32 -2.77 28.92
CA LYS A 104 16.22 -1.78 29.51
C LYS A 104 16.81 -0.85 28.45
N LYS A 105 17.02 -1.34 27.22
CA LYS A 105 17.63 -0.56 26.13
C LYS A 105 16.58 0.03 25.19
N TRP A 106 15.54 -0.74 24.89
CA TRP A 106 14.65 -0.49 23.75
C TRP A 106 13.20 -0.15 24.13
N SER A 107 12.91 0.01 25.43
CA SER A 107 11.57 0.45 25.84
C SER A 107 11.34 1.90 25.45
N LEU A 108 10.09 2.23 25.10
CA LEU A 108 9.72 3.58 24.70
C LEU A 108 10.00 4.62 25.80
N LYS A 109 9.89 4.23 27.08
CA LYS A 109 10.22 5.09 28.22
C LYS A 109 11.71 5.43 28.27
N ASN A 110 12.58 4.44 28.05
CA ASN A 110 14.02 4.64 28.14
C ASN A 110 14.56 5.41 26.93
N VAL A 111 14.01 5.16 25.73
CA VAL A 111 14.31 5.96 24.54
C VAL A 111 13.92 7.42 24.76
N SER A 112 12.76 7.70 25.37
CA SER A 112 12.37 9.08 25.71
C SER A 112 13.25 9.72 26.79
N ALA A 113 13.70 8.94 27.79
CA ALA A 113 14.56 9.44 28.87
C ALA A 113 15.97 9.81 28.37
N ILE A 114 16.57 9.01 27.49
CA ILE A 114 17.91 9.30 26.92
C ILE A 114 17.90 10.59 26.09
N GLN A 115 16.83 10.84 25.33
CA GLN A 115 16.70 12.09 24.57
C GLN A 115 16.48 13.31 25.46
N SER A 116 15.91 13.13 26.65
CA SER A 116 15.69 14.18 27.64
C SER A 116 16.99 14.59 28.34
N GLU A 117 17.89 13.65 28.66
CA GLU A 117 19.20 13.94 29.26
C GLU A 117 20.11 14.77 28.32
N LEU A 118 20.02 14.55 27.01
CA LEU A 118 20.74 15.35 25.99
C LEU A 118 20.24 16.81 25.88
N LYS A 119 19.04 17.14 26.37
CA LYS A 119 18.49 18.50 26.39
C LYS A 119 18.75 19.25 27.70
N HIS A 120 19.20 18.58 28.77
CA HIS A 120 19.38 19.17 30.09
C HIS A 120 20.70 19.93 30.28
N HIS A 121 20.90 20.96 29.45
CA HIS A 121 21.78 22.09 29.77
C HIS A 121 21.04 23.40 30.04
N THR A 122 19.70 23.45 30.00
CA THR A 122 18.96 24.64 30.42
C THR A 122 17.58 24.32 31.03
N SER A 123 17.44 24.67 32.32
CA SER A 123 16.20 24.95 33.08
C SER A 123 15.05 23.93 33.15
N ALA A 124 14.31 24.00 34.27
CA ALA A 124 13.24 23.11 34.69
C ALA A 124 12.07 23.07 33.69
N ILE A 125 12.01 21.98 32.93
CA ILE A 125 10.92 21.60 32.04
C ILE A 125 10.12 20.49 32.73
N SER A 126 8.80 20.53 32.64
CA SER A 126 7.92 19.58 33.31
C SER A 126 8.07 18.16 32.73
N ALA A 127 7.80 17.12 33.53
CA ALA A 127 7.93 15.72 33.11
C ALA A 127 7.05 15.33 31.89
N ASP A 128 6.00 16.11 31.59
CA ASP A 128 5.15 15.92 30.40
C ASP A 128 5.74 16.53 29.12
N GLU A 129 6.56 17.58 29.23
CA GLU A 129 7.25 18.22 28.10
C GLU A 129 8.50 17.45 27.63
N LEU A 130 8.91 16.41 28.38
CA LEU A 130 10.09 15.57 28.09
C LEU A 130 9.75 14.29 27.28
N ARG A 131 8.49 14.09 26.90
CA ARG A 131 8.07 12.90 26.14
C ARG A 131 8.34 13.08 24.65
N THR A 132 9.09 12.16 24.06
CA THR A 132 9.22 12.07 22.60
C THR A 132 7.84 11.81 21.98
N PRO A 133 7.37 12.62 21.02
CA PRO A 133 6.11 12.37 20.36
C PRO A 133 6.08 11.00 19.68
N LEU A 134 4.99 10.26 19.85
CA LEU A 134 4.80 8.96 19.22
C LEU A 134 3.83 9.09 18.04
N ILE A 135 4.21 8.56 16.90
CA ILE A 135 3.33 8.37 15.74
C ILE A 135 3.06 6.86 15.62
N LEU A 136 1.80 6.50 15.38
CA LEU A 136 1.41 5.12 15.13
C LEU A 136 0.85 5.02 13.72
N ASP A 137 1.49 4.21 12.89
CA ASP A 137 0.98 3.86 11.56
C ASP A 137 0.50 2.41 11.57
N VAL A 138 -0.68 2.17 10.99
CA VAL A 138 -1.32 0.85 10.97
C VAL A 138 -1.68 0.49 9.54
N ASP A 139 -0.93 -0.44 8.96
CA ASP A 139 -1.31 -1.05 7.70
C ASP A 139 -2.35 -2.16 7.94
N GLU A 140 -3.49 -2.09 7.25
CA GLU A 140 -4.56 -3.09 7.38
C GLU A 140 -4.14 -4.48 6.88
N ASP A 141 -3.13 -4.54 6.01
CA ASP A 141 -2.54 -5.79 5.56
C ASP A 141 -1.81 -6.55 6.67
N PHE A 142 -1.51 -5.91 7.82
CA PHE A 142 -1.11 -6.58 9.05
C PHE A 142 -2.09 -7.71 9.46
N PHE A 143 -3.38 -7.52 9.17
CA PHE A 143 -4.42 -8.48 9.51
C PHE A 143 -4.59 -9.57 8.44
N GLY A 144 -4.04 -9.38 7.24
CA GLY A 144 -4.04 -10.38 6.19
C GLY A 144 -3.69 -9.79 4.83
N VAL A 145 -3.21 -10.66 3.95
CA VAL A 145 -2.76 -10.35 2.60
C VAL A 145 -3.47 -11.26 1.60
N HIS A 146 -4.04 -10.68 0.54
CA HIS A 146 -4.63 -11.38 -0.59
C HIS A 146 -4.40 -10.59 -1.88
N LEU A 147 -3.73 -11.23 -2.84
CA LEU A 147 -3.39 -10.62 -4.12
C LEU A 147 -4.65 -10.54 -5.01
N PRO A 148 -5.11 -9.34 -5.41
CA PRO A 148 -6.28 -9.25 -6.28
C PRO A 148 -6.11 -9.95 -7.63
N SER A 149 -4.87 -10.07 -8.13
CA SER A 149 -4.56 -10.87 -9.33
C SER A 149 -4.94 -12.35 -9.18
N ARG A 150 -4.92 -12.90 -7.96
CA ARG A 150 -5.31 -14.30 -7.69
C ARG A 150 -6.73 -14.59 -8.15
N ASN A 151 -7.66 -13.66 -7.92
CA ASN A 151 -9.05 -13.78 -8.38
C ASN A 151 -9.18 -13.89 -9.91
N LEU A 152 -8.24 -13.29 -10.66
CA LEU A 152 -8.20 -13.37 -12.11
C LEU A 152 -7.57 -14.69 -12.55
N THR A 153 -6.45 -15.08 -11.95
CA THR A 153 -5.75 -16.32 -12.33
C THR A 153 -6.57 -17.57 -12.00
N ASP A 154 -7.29 -17.58 -10.87
CA ASP A 154 -8.11 -18.72 -10.44
C ASP A 154 -9.30 -18.97 -11.39
N ILE A 155 -9.76 -17.93 -12.11
CA ILE A 155 -10.79 -18.03 -13.14
C ILE A 155 -10.21 -18.22 -14.55
N GLY A 156 -8.90 -18.44 -14.65
CA GLY A 156 -8.19 -18.83 -15.86
C GLY A 156 -7.61 -17.69 -16.69
N PHE A 157 -7.39 -16.50 -16.11
CA PHE A 157 -6.50 -15.51 -16.76
C PHE A 157 -5.03 -15.92 -16.61
N THR A 158 -4.23 -15.71 -17.65
CA THR A 158 -2.76 -15.77 -17.49
C THR A 158 -2.23 -14.45 -16.93
N THR A 159 -1.03 -14.46 -16.35
CA THR A 159 -0.40 -13.23 -15.85
C THR A 159 -0.14 -12.25 -17.00
N GLU A 160 0.19 -12.76 -18.18
CA GLU A 160 0.36 -11.97 -19.41
C GLU A 160 -0.96 -11.31 -19.85
N GLU A 161 -2.08 -12.05 -19.82
CA GLU A 161 -3.40 -11.47 -20.13
C GLU A 161 -3.76 -10.34 -19.17
N VAL A 162 -3.46 -10.47 -17.88
CA VAL A 162 -3.69 -9.41 -16.88
C VAL A 162 -2.79 -8.21 -17.16
N ALA A 163 -1.51 -8.42 -17.46
CA ALA A 163 -0.57 -7.35 -17.77
C ALA A 163 -0.98 -6.58 -19.03
N GLU A 164 -1.39 -7.28 -20.09
CA GLU A 164 -1.78 -6.67 -21.37
C GLU A 164 -3.03 -5.80 -21.23
N ILE A 165 -4.07 -6.30 -20.55
CA ILE A 165 -5.27 -5.48 -20.25
C ILE A 165 -4.87 -4.26 -19.41
N GLY A 166 -3.98 -4.44 -18.43
CA GLY A 166 -3.46 -3.35 -17.61
C GLY A 166 -2.74 -2.28 -18.44
N ALA A 167 -1.90 -2.67 -19.39
CA ALA A 167 -1.16 -1.78 -20.28
C ALA A 167 -2.10 -1.01 -21.22
N MET A 168 -3.06 -1.69 -21.85
CA MET A 168 -4.05 -1.03 -22.71
C MET A 168 -4.91 -0.01 -21.95
N VAL A 169 -5.30 -0.32 -20.70
CA VAL A 169 -6.01 0.64 -19.84
C VAL A 169 -5.12 1.84 -19.50
N HIS A 170 -3.84 1.61 -19.22
CA HIS A 170 -2.85 2.64 -18.91
C HIS A 170 -2.65 3.65 -20.04
N GLU A 171 -2.67 3.19 -21.29
CA GLU A 171 -2.59 4.08 -22.46
C GLU A 171 -3.83 4.96 -22.65
N ILE A 172 -5.00 4.48 -22.21
CA ILE A 172 -6.27 5.17 -22.44
C ILE A 172 -6.52 6.24 -21.39
N PHE A 173 -6.31 5.94 -20.10
CA PHE A 173 -6.84 6.74 -18.99
C PHE A 173 -5.77 7.49 -18.18
N CYS A 174 -5.86 8.83 -18.25
CA CYS A 174 -5.07 9.77 -17.48
C CYS A 174 -5.97 10.79 -16.73
N PRO A 175 -6.59 10.40 -15.60
CA PRO A 175 -7.52 11.25 -14.87
C PRO A 175 -6.89 12.53 -14.34
N LYS A 176 -7.44 13.71 -14.66
CA LYS A 176 -6.91 15.01 -14.22
C LYS A 176 -7.10 15.37 -12.74
N TYR A 177 -7.97 14.67 -12.02
CA TYR A 177 -8.21 14.93 -10.60
C TYR A 177 -8.72 13.66 -9.90
N PRO A 178 -8.51 13.51 -8.58
CA PRO A 178 -8.66 12.23 -7.89
C PRO A 178 -10.07 11.62 -7.94
N PRO A 179 -11.17 12.40 -7.84
CA PRO A 179 -12.53 11.86 -7.99
C PRO A 179 -12.79 11.07 -9.29
N LEU A 180 -12.00 11.28 -10.34
CA LEU A 180 -12.16 10.56 -11.60
C LEU A 180 -11.78 9.09 -11.52
N GLU A 181 -10.92 8.69 -10.58
CA GLU A 181 -10.56 7.27 -10.39
C GLU A 181 -11.83 6.40 -10.20
N LYS A 182 -12.69 6.80 -9.26
CA LYS A 182 -13.97 6.11 -9.01
C LYS A 182 -14.91 6.21 -10.22
N THR A 183 -14.95 7.36 -10.88
CA THR A 183 -15.83 7.59 -12.03
C THR A 183 -15.48 6.68 -13.23
N ILE A 184 -14.19 6.53 -13.50
CA ILE A 184 -13.66 5.69 -14.59
C ILE A 184 -13.79 4.21 -14.24
N ASP A 185 -13.51 3.80 -13.00
CA ASP A 185 -13.75 2.43 -12.53
C ASP A 185 -15.24 2.03 -12.64
N GLU A 186 -16.16 2.93 -12.27
CA GLU A 186 -17.59 2.73 -12.46
C GLU A 186 -17.97 2.59 -13.93
N TRP A 187 -17.38 3.39 -14.81
CA TRP A 187 -17.56 3.27 -16.24
C TRP A 187 -17.07 1.91 -16.76
N PHE A 188 -15.91 1.43 -16.31
CA PHE A 188 -15.35 0.14 -16.71
C PHE A 188 -16.21 -1.03 -16.22
N LYS A 189 -16.75 -0.94 -15.00
CA LYS A 189 -17.74 -1.89 -14.48
C LYS A 189 -18.99 -1.94 -15.36
N ARG A 190 -19.52 -0.78 -15.78
CA ARG A 190 -20.68 -0.74 -16.70
C ARG A 190 -20.35 -1.35 -18.06
N LEU A 191 -19.18 -1.06 -18.62
CA LEU A 191 -18.71 -1.66 -19.87
C LEU A 191 -18.67 -3.20 -19.78
N THR A 192 -18.03 -3.75 -18.74
CA THR A 192 -17.96 -5.21 -18.53
C THR A 192 -19.33 -5.85 -18.35
N GLN A 193 -20.26 -5.17 -17.66
CA GLN A 193 -21.65 -5.63 -17.54
C GLN A 193 -22.40 -5.64 -18.88
N ARG A 194 -22.20 -4.62 -19.73
CA ARG A 194 -22.77 -4.60 -21.08
C ARG A 194 -22.24 -5.73 -21.94
N LEU A 195 -20.93 -6.01 -21.87
CA LEU A 195 -20.34 -7.17 -22.55
C LEU A 195 -21.00 -8.49 -22.11
N ILE A 196 -21.25 -8.68 -20.80
CA ILE A 196 -21.94 -9.86 -20.27
C ILE A 196 -23.38 -9.97 -20.78
N ASN A 197 -24.12 -8.86 -20.82
CA ASN A 197 -25.56 -8.88 -21.07
C ASN A 197 -25.89 -8.87 -22.57
N GLU A 198 -25.12 -8.14 -23.37
CA GLU A 198 -25.42 -7.86 -24.77
C GLU A 198 -24.61 -8.76 -25.73
N CYS A 199 -23.32 -8.97 -25.44
CA CYS A 199 -22.42 -9.62 -26.39
C CYS A 199 -22.10 -11.08 -26.07
N LEU A 200 -22.00 -11.45 -24.80
CA LEU A 200 -21.70 -12.82 -24.40
C LEU A 200 -22.65 -13.88 -25.00
N PRO A 201 -23.98 -13.65 -25.13
CA PRO A 201 -24.88 -14.61 -25.77
C PRO A 201 -24.55 -14.88 -27.25
N SER A 202 -23.99 -13.89 -27.94
CA SER A 202 -23.72 -13.91 -29.39
C SER A 202 -22.36 -14.53 -29.74
N ILE A 203 -21.42 -14.57 -28.78
CA ILE A 203 -20.02 -14.96 -29.04
C ILE A 203 -19.79 -16.48 -28.96
N SER A 204 -20.84 -17.25 -28.68
CA SER A 204 -20.79 -18.72 -28.84
C SER A 204 -20.42 -19.17 -30.27
N GLY A 205 -20.47 -18.26 -31.26
CA GLY A 205 -20.05 -18.50 -32.65
C GLY A 205 -18.80 -17.73 -33.13
N LYS A 206 -17.98 -17.14 -32.25
CA LYS A 206 -16.81 -16.28 -32.61
C LYS A 206 -17.14 -15.00 -33.40
N ASP A 207 -18.40 -14.55 -33.38
CA ASP A 207 -18.79 -13.30 -34.02
C ASP A 207 -18.49 -12.10 -33.09
N LEU A 208 -17.55 -11.26 -33.50
CA LEU A 208 -17.14 -10.05 -32.78
C LEU A 208 -17.95 -8.81 -33.20
N SER A 209 -18.96 -8.95 -34.07
CA SER A 209 -19.82 -7.86 -34.53
C SER A 209 -20.46 -7.09 -33.38
N CYS A 210 -20.94 -7.79 -32.35
CA CYS A 210 -21.52 -7.16 -31.15
C CYS A 210 -20.50 -6.28 -30.41
N VAL A 211 -19.29 -6.81 -30.19
CA VAL A 211 -18.22 -6.09 -29.47
C VAL A 211 -17.85 -4.81 -30.22
N ARG A 212 -17.74 -4.91 -31.55
CA ARG A 212 -17.46 -3.75 -32.41
C ARG A 212 -18.59 -2.72 -32.38
N ALA A 213 -19.84 -3.16 -32.42
CA ALA A 213 -21.01 -2.28 -32.33
C ALA A 213 -21.05 -1.55 -30.97
N LEU A 214 -20.85 -2.29 -29.87
CA LEU A 214 -20.78 -1.76 -28.52
C LEU A 214 -19.63 -0.75 -28.36
N ALA A 215 -18.44 -1.05 -28.89
CA ALA A 215 -17.31 -0.14 -28.87
C ALA A 215 -17.60 1.17 -29.61
N MET A 216 -18.25 1.10 -30.79
CA MET A 216 -18.69 2.29 -31.53
C MET A 216 -19.71 3.12 -30.75
N GLU A 217 -20.60 2.49 -29.99
CA GLU A 217 -21.59 3.18 -29.15
C GLU A 217 -20.96 3.86 -27.93
N ILE A 218 -19.91 3.28 -27.35
CA ILE A 218 -19.23 3.79 -26.16
C ILE A 218 -18.24 4.90 -26.48
N LEU A 219 -17.61 4.87 -27.66
CA LEU A 219 -16.58 5.82 -28.07
C LEU A 219 -16.98 7.31 -27.93
N PRO A 220 -18.23 7.74 -28.25
CA PRO A 220 -18.69 9.11 -27.99
C PRO A 220 -18.60 9.53 -26.51
N THR A 221 -18.80 8.60 -25.57
CA THR A 221 -18.66 8.89 -24.13
C THR A 221 -17.20 9.18 -23.77
N LEU A 222 -16.26 8.39 -24.29
CA LEU A 222 -14.83 8.63 -24.12
C LEU A 222 -14.43 9.98 -24.76
N HIS A 223 -14.88 10.23 -25.99
CA HIS A 223 -14.61 11.48 -26.68
C HIS A 223 -15.17 12.70 -25.94
N SER A 224 -16.37 12.60 -25.35
CA SER A 224 -16.95 13.70 -24.56
C SER A 224 -16.15 14.02 -23.29
N ASN A 225 -15.41 13.03 -22.76
CA ASN A 225 -14.58 13.16 -21.55
C ASN A 225 -13.08 13.31 -21.83
N HIS A 226 -12.67 13.50 -23.10
CA HIS A 226 -11.25 13.50 -23.51
C HIS A 226 -10.37 14.49 -22.75
N LYS A 227 -10.93 15.63 -22.33
CA LYS A 227 -10.17 16.66 -21.62
C LYS A 227 -9.81 16.28 -20.19
N THR A 228 -10.47 15.28 -19.60
CA THR A 228 -10.37 14.99 -18.17
C THR A 228 -10.03 13.54 -17.86
N TRP A 229 -10.48 12.57 -18.66
CA TRP A 229 -10.27 11.15 -18.38
C TRP A 229 -9.10 10.56 -19.15
N LEU A 230 -8.80 11.09 -20.34
CA LEU A 230 -7.98 10.40 -21.32
C LEU A 230 -6.57 10.99 -21.40
N CYS A 231 -5.59 10.15 -21.69
CA CYS A 231 -4.21 10.56 -21.93
C CYS A 231 -4.05 11.36 -23.23
N THR A 232 -4.87 11.05 -24.25
CA THR A 232 -4.88 11.75 -25.53
C THR A 232 -6.30 12.08 -25.97
N SER A 233 -6.45 12.99 -26.93
CA SER A 233 -7.75 13.35 -27.50
C SER A 233 -8.35 12.24 -28.38
N ASP A 234 -7.53 11.30 -28.85
CA ASP A 234 -7.94 10.20 -29.70
C ASP A 234 -7.40 8.87 -29.16
N VAL A 235 -8.27 8.15 -28.45
CA VAL A 235 -8.00 6.81 -27.90
C VAL A 235 -8.69 5.72 -28.70
N LYS A 236 -9.21 6.03 -29.90
CA LYS A 236 -10.06 5.11 -30.65
C LYS A 236 -9.37 3.79 -30.89
N HIS A 237 -8.13 3.81 -31.38
CA HIS A 237 -7.35 2.60 -31.67
C HIS A 237 -7.12 1.78 -30.40
N SER A 238 -6.48 2.36 -29.36
CA SER A 238 -6.22 1.66 -28.08
C SER A 238 -7.51 1.11 -27.44
N PHE A 239 -8.62 1.84 -27.53
CA PHE A 239 -9.91 1.35 -27.01
C PHE A 239 -10.47 0.18 -27.82
N PHE A 240 -10.36 0.20 -29.15
CA PHE A 240 -10.75 -0.95 -29.97
C PHE A 240 -9.87 -2.17 -29.69
N ASP A 241 -8.57 -1.96 -29.51
CA ASP A 241 -7.63 -3.04 -29.19
C ASP A 241 -7.96 -3.66 -27.82
N LEU A 242 -8.23 -2.83 -26.80
CA LEU A 242 -8.73 -3.30 -25.50
C LEU A 242 -10.01 -4.12 -25.62
N MET A 243 -11.00 -3.62 -26.36
CA MET A 243 -12.30 -4.30 -26.54
C MET A 243 -12.14 -5.62 -27.28
N HIS A 244 -11.27 -5.67 -28.29
CA HIS A 244 -10.94 -6.88 -29.03
C HIS A 244 -10.23 -7.91 -28.14
N TYR A 245 -9.21 -7.47 -27.40
CA TYR A 245 -8.46 -8.33 -26.49
C TYR A 245 -9.33 -8.94 -25.40
N ILE A 246 -10.19 -8.14 -24.76
CA ILE A 246 -11.20 -8.63 -23.80
C ILE A 246 -12.13 -9.65 -24.47
N ALA A 247 -12.50 -9.45 -25.73
CA ALA A 247 -13.39 -10.38 -26.42
C ALA A 247 -12.75 -11.71 -26.79
N GLU A 248 -11.45 -11.73 -27.07
CA GLU A 248 -10.71 -12.95 -27.36
C GLU A 248 -10.36 -13.73 -26.08
N HIS A 249 -9.96 -13.02 -25.01
CA HIS A 249 -9.33 -13.63 -23.84
C HIS A 249 -10.21 -13.67 -22.58
N ALA A 250 -11.16 -12.75 -22.45
CA ALA A 250 -11.95 -12.56 -21.23
C ALA A 250 -13.43 -12.92 -21.40
N MET A 251 -13.87 -13.39 -22.56
CA MET A 251 -15.29 -13.53 -22.93
C MET A 251 -15.97 -14.78 -22.34
N THR A 252 -15.82 -14.98 -21.03
CA THR A 252 -16.70 -15.84 -20.24
C THR A 252 -17.38 -15.00 -19.17
N ARG A 253 -18.57 -15.41 -18.72
CA ARG A 253 -19.26 -14.73 -17.63
C ARG A 253 -18.38 -14.64 -16.37
N GLY A 254 -17.61 -15.69 -16.08
CA GLY A 254 -16.68 -15.73 -14.95
C GLY A 254 -15.58 -14.68 -15.08
N LYS A 255 -14.85 -14.67 -16.20
CA LYS A 255 -13.75 -13.74 -16.46
C LYS A 255 -14.21 -12.27 -16.49
N LEU A 256 -15.32 -11.95 -17.16
CA LEU A 256 -15.86 -10.59 -17.18
C LEU A 256 -16.32 -10.10 -15.79
N ASN A 257 -16.96 -10.97 -14.99
CA ASN A 257 -17.31 -10.63 -13.61
C ASN A 257 -16.07 -10.41 -12.74
N ALA A 258 -15.01 -11.20 -12.95
CA ALA A 258 -13.76 -11.04 -12.22
C ALA A 258 -13.08 -9.71 -12.59
N LEU A 259 -13.00 -9.35 -13.88
CA LEU A 259 -12.52 -8.03 -14.33
C LEU A 259 -13.33 -6.89 -13.71
N ALA A 260 -14.66 -6.99 -13.74
CA ALA A 260 -15.54 -5.98 -13.14
C ALA A 260 -15.25 -5.81 -11.65
N ARG A 261 -15.07 -6.91 -10.90
CA ARG A 261 -14.77 -6.89 -9.46
C ARG A 261 -13.39 -6.32 -9.16
N THR A 262 -12.36 -6.74 -9.92
CA THR A 262 -10.99 -6.22 -9.82
C THR A 262 -10.98 -4.72 -10.04
N GLY A 263 -11.68 -4.24 -11.09
CA GLY A 263 -11.83 -2.83 -11.39
C GLY A 263 -10.54 -2.15 -11.85
N LEU A 264 -10.61 -0.82 -11.95
CA LEU A 264 -9.49 0.04 -12.31
C LEU A 264 -9.11 0.94 -11.14
N CYS A 265 -7.82 1.18 -10.93
CA CYS A 265 -7.33 2.20 -10.01
C CYS A 265 -6.15 2.95 -10.61
N LEU A 266 -5.81 4.07 -9.99
CA LEU A 266 -4.57 4.79 -10.29
C LEU A 266 -3.36 3.91 -9.99
N ASP A 267 -2.29 4.06 -10.78
CA ASP A 267 -1.01 3.35 -10.59
C ASP A 267 -0.37 3.57 -9.20
N SER A 268 -0.60 4.73 -8.60
CA SER A 268 -0.06 5.15 -7.32
C SER A 268 -1.04 6.09 -6.61
N ALA A 269 -0.87 6.33 -5.31
CA ALA A 269 -1.73 7.22 -4.53
C ALA A 269 -1.72 8.64 -5.12
N TRP A 270 -2.89 9.31 -5.18
CA TRP A 270 -3.01 10.61 -5.86
C TRP A 270 -2.00 11.65 -5.37
N SER A 271 -1.86 11.74 -4.04
CA SER A 271 -0.95 12.66 -3.35
C SER A 271 0.53 12.38 -3.58
N SER A 272 0.86 11.27 -4.26
CA SER A 272 2.23 10.81 -4.47
C SER A 272 2.59 10.67 -5.96
N HIS A 273 1.72 11.06 -6.89
CA HIS A 273 2.10 11.06 -8.31
C HIS A 273 3.19 12.11 -8.57
N LEU A 274 4.30 11.67 -9.16
CA LEU A 274 5.38 12.55 -9.61
C LEU A 274 5.24 12.93 -11.09
N TYR A 275 4.35 12.25 -11.81
CA TYR A 275 4.12 12.35 -13.24
C TYR A 275 2.60 12.29 -13.53
N GLU A 276 2.22 12.30 -14.80
CA GLU A 276 0.81 12.21 -15.21
C GLU A 276 0.15 10.96 -14.58
N PRO A 277 -0.98 11.09 -13.88
CA PRO A 277 -1.62 9.96 -13.23
C PRO A 277 -2.23 9.04 -14.29
N HIS A 278 -1.88 7.76 -14.27
CA HIS A 278 -2.48 6.74 -15.14
C HIS A 278 -3.35 5.77 -14.36
N MET A 279 -4.34 5.18 -15.02
CA MET A 279 -5.12 4.06 -14.47
C MET A 279 -4.66 2.72 -15.03
N HIS A 280 -4.85 1.65 -14.26
CA HIS A 280 -4.56 0.28 -14.69
C HIS A 280 -5.58 -0.67 -14.04
N LEU A 281 -5.56 -1.96 -14.42
CA LEU A 281 -6.29 -2.98 -13.67
C LEU A 281 -5.84 -2.95 -12.21
N CYS A 282 -6.76 -2.83 -11.26
CA CYS A 282 -6.39 -2.69 -9.86
C CYS A 282 -5.96 -4.01 -9.24
N VAL A 283 -4.77 -4.49 -9.61
CA VAL A 283 -4.20 -5.76 -9.18
C VAL A 283 -3.09 -5.61 -8.15
N GLY A 284 -2.58 -4.39 -7.97
CA GLY A 284 -1.50 -4.09 -7.02
C GLY A 284 -0.11 -4.35 -7.59
N HIS A 285 0.91 -4.06 -6.78
CA HIS A 285 2.32 -4.21 -7.17
C HIS A 285 2.78 -5.68 -7.15
N ASN A 286 2.13 -6.51 -6.34
CA ASN A 286 2.44 -7.93 -6.23
C ASN A 286 1.44 -8.74 -7.03
N THR A 287 1.94 -9.62 -7.88
CA THR A 287 1.12 -10.50 -8.71
C THR A 287 1.41 -11.96 -8.43
N VAL A 288 0.55 -12.84 -8.92
CA VAL A 288 0.81 -14.28 -8.89
C VAL A 288 2.10 -14.54 -9.68
N ASN A 289 3.09 -15.15 -9.03
CA ASN A 289 4.48 -15.42 -9.49
C ASN A 289 5.48 -14.26 -9.33
N ASN A 290 5.04 -13.08 -8.92
CA ASN A 290 5.92 -11.95 -8.63
C ASN A 290 5.41 -11.22 -7.37
N SER A 291 5.50 -11.90 -6.23
CA SER A 291 5.15 -11.35 -4.93
C SER A 291 6.29 -11.57 -3.95
N ILE A 292 6.64 -10.53 -3.22
CA ILE A 292 7.62 -10.58 -2.12
C ILE A 292 6.93 -10.83 -0.76
N VAL A 293 5.60 -10.75 -0.71
CA VAL A 293 4.80 -10.99 0.50
C VAL A 293 4.00 -12.28 0.34
N PRO A 294 4.02 -13.20 1.32
CA PRO A 294 3.17 -14.38 1.31
C PRO A 294 1.70 -14.00 1.52
N GLU A 295 0.79 -14.64 0.78
CA GLU A 295 -0.64 -14.48 1.03
C GLU A 295 -1.05 -15.13 2.35
N TYR A 296 -1.89 -14.43 3.10
CA TYR A 296 -2.47 -14.89 4.35
C TYR A 296 -3.89 -14.34 4.49
N VAL A 297 -4.89 -15.20 4.28
CA VAL A 297 -6.30 -14.85 4.46
C VAL A 297 -6.76 -15.40 5.80
N PRO A 298 -7.02 -14.55 6.82
CA PRO A 298 -7.38 -15.03 8.15
C PRO A 298 -8.79 -15.63 8.14
N SER A 299 -8.95 -16.74 8.87
CA SER A 299 -10.27 -17.17 9.35
C SER A 299 -10.84 -16.17 10.36
N HIS A 300 -12.13 -16.30 10.68
CA HIS A 300 -12.73 -15.43 11.70
C HIS A 300 -12.02 -15.55 13.06
N LYS A 301 -11.63 -16.77 13.46
CA LYS A 301 -10.93 -17.02 14.73
C LYS A 301 -9.56 -16.34 14.73
N GLU A 302 -8.79 -16.49 13.66
CA GLU A 302 -7.47 -15.85 13.53
C GLU A 302 -7.57 -14.33 13.54
N LEU A 303 -8.59 -13.75 12.89
CA LEU A 303 -8.81 -12.30 12.92
C LEU A 303 -9.06 -11.79 14.36
N VAL A 304 -9.79 -12.55 15.18
CA VAL A 304 -10.00 -12.23 16.61
C VAL A 304 -8.70 -12.33 17.40
N GLU A 305 -7.88 -13.35 17.13
CA GLU A 305 -6.57 -13.52 17.78
C GLU A 305 -5.60 -12.41 17.40
N LEU A 306 -5.56 -12.02 16.13
CA LEU A 306 -4.78 -10.87 15.64
C LEU A 306 -5.23 -9.57 16.32
N ALA A 307 -6.55 -9.33 16.42
CA ALA A 307 -7.11 -8.18 17.12
C ALA A 307 -6.73 -8.16 18.62
N ALA A 308 -6.78 -9.32 19.29
CA ALA A 308 -6.38 -9.44 20.69
C ALA A 308 -4.89 -9.16 20.90
N ASN A 309 -4.04 -9.66 20.00
CA ASN A 309 -2.60 -9.40 20.06
C ASN A 309 -2.27 -7.94 19.75
N PHE A 310 -2.92 -7.33 18.76
CA PHE A 310 -2.79 -5.91 18.45
C PHE A 310 -3.22 -5.04 19.65
N THR A 311 -4.29 -5.43 20.34
CA THR A 311 -4.71 -4.78 21.60
C THR A 311 -3.59 -4.79 22.65
N ARG A 312 -2.86 -5.91 22.80
CA ARG A 312 -1.74 -6.01 23.76
C ARG A 312 -0.60 -5.06 23.40
N VAL A 313 -0.32 -4.88 22.11
CA VAL A 313 0.66 -3.89 21.61
C VAL A 313 0.21 -2.48 21.93
N LEU A 314 -1.04 -2.11 21.61
CA LEU A 314 -1.58 -0.77 21.92
C LEU A 314 -1.54 -0.46 23.42
N MET A 315 -1.89 -1.44 24.27
CA MET A 315 -1.80 -1.30 25.72
C MET A 315 -0.35 -1.18 26.21
N ALA A 316 0.64 -1.65 25.43
CA ALA A 316 2.05 -1.56 25.79
C ALA A 316 2.66 -0.18 25.56
N LEU A 317 1.99 0.69 24.79
CA LEU A 317 2.39 2.06 24.61
C LEU A 317 2.37 2.81 25.95
N PRO A 318 3.44 3.52 26.34
CA PRO A 318 3.52 4.20 27.63
C PRO A 318 2.66 5.47 27.68
N TYR A 319 2.27 6.02 26.53
CA TYR A 319 1.42 7.18 26.36
C TYR A 319 0.71 7.12 25.00
N GLN A 320 -0.29 7.98 24.81
CA GLN A 320 -1.04 8.02 23.56
C GLN A 320 -0.18 8.58 22.42
N PRO A 321 -0.24 7.98 21.22
CA PRO A 321 0.31 8.60 20.02
C PRO A 321 -0.31 9.98 19.78
N ILE A 322 0.49 10.92 19.29
CA ILE A 322 0.02 12.26 18.89
C ILE A 322 -0.77 12.21 17.58
N THR A 323 -0.46 11.24 16.73
CA THR A 323 -1.11 11.00 15.44
C THR A 323 -1.19 9.50 15.22
N VAL A 324 -2.33 9.05 14.68
CA VAL A 324 -2.52 7.68 14.20
C VAL A 324 -2.92 7.73 12.74
N THR A 325 -2.21 7.00 11.90
CA THR A 325 -2.54 6.78 10.49
C THR A 325 -2.98 5.33 10.28
N ILE A 326 -3.91 5.12 9.36
CA ILE A 326 -4.38 3.80 8.97
C ILE A 326 -4.31 3.71 7.45
N CYS A 327 -3.52 2.77 6.94
CA CYS A 327 -3.42 2.51 5.51
C CYS A 327 -4.23 1.27 5.16
N ARG A 328 -5.11 1.38 4.17
CA ARG A 328 -5.97 0.27 3.73
C ARG A 328 -5.28 -0.71 2.77
N SER A 329 -4.08 -0.38 2.29
CA SER A 329 -3.27 -1.14 1.31
C SER A 329 -4.04 -1.78 0.13
N SER A 330 -5.19 -1.21 -0.24
CA SER A 330 -6.13 -1.87 -1.17
C SER A 330 -5.73 -1.68 -2.64
N ARG A 331 -5.07 -0.54 -2.92
CA ARG A 331 -4.47 -0.21 -4.21
C ARG A 331 -3.26 -1.06 -4.49
N ASP A 332 -2.40 -1.24 -3.48
CA ASP A 332 -1.18 -2.05 -3.56
C ASP A 332 -1.45 -3.56 -3.67
N GLY A 333 -2.70 -3.96 -3.45
CA GLY A 333 -3.12 -5.34 -3.60
C GLY A 333 -2.75 -6.23 -2.42
N TYR A 334 -2.65 -5.66 -1.21
CA TYR A 334 -2.38 -6.44 -0.01
C TYR A 334 -3.66 -6.78 0.74
N THR A 335 -4.44 -5.80 1.21
CA THR A 335 -5.57 -6.10 2.10
C THR A 335 -6.70 -6.86 1.38
N PRO A 336 -7.21 -7.99 1.94
CA PRO A 336 -8.34 -8.71 1.37
C PRO A 336 -9.57 -7.82 1.27
N ARG A 337 -9.93 -7.43 0.05
CA ARG A 337 -10.93 -6.37 -0.23
C ARG A 337 -12.29 -6.62 0.43
N TRP A 338 -12.73 -7.88 0.51
CA TRP A 338 -13.99 -8.26 1.15
C TRP A 338 -13.93 -8.24 2.69
N LEU A 339 -12.73 -8.25 3.29
CA LEU A 339 -12.51 -8.11 4.73
C LEU A 339 -12.12 -6.69 5.15
N GLN A 340 -11.63 -5.86 4.23
CA GLN A 340 -11.11 -4.51 4.49
C GLN A 340 -11.99 -3.71 5.46
N MET A 341 -13.29 -3.53 5.15
CA MET A 341 -14.20 -2.77 6.02
C MET A 341 -14.38 -3.37 7.42
N ARG A 342 -14.25 -4.70 7.55
CA ARG A 342 -14.30 -5.38 8.84
C ARG A 342 -13.00 -5.18 9.62
N ILE A 343 -11.86 -5.24 8.94
CA ILE A 343 -10.54 -4.97 9.53
C ILE A 343 -10.49 -3.52 10.02
N GLU A 344 -10.86 -2.55 9.17
CA GLU A 344 -10.93 -1.13 9.52
C GLU A 344 -11.79 -0.90 10.78
N ALA A 345 -13.00 -1.48 10.81
CA ALA A 345 -13.89 -1.37 11.96
C ALA A 345 -13.31 -1.96 13.26
N ILE A 346 -12.56 -3.07 13.15
CA ILE A 346 -11.83 -3.66 14.29
C ILE A 346 -10.73 -2.69 14.76
N VAL A 347 -9.88 -2.21 13.85
CA VAL A 347 -8.78 -1.29 14.18
C VAL A 347 -9.32 -0.03 14.85
N LEU A 348 -10.28 0.66 14.23
CA LEU A 348 -10.91 1.85 14.79
C LEU A 348 -11.57 1.58 16.15
N GLY A 349 -12.25 0.44 16.31
CA GLY A 349 -12.85 0.02 17.57
C GLY A 349 -11.82 -0.18 18.69
N LEU A 350 -10.66 -0.75 18.37
CA LEU A 350 -9.56 -0.95 19.30
C LEU A 350 -8.86 0.35 19.65
N LEU A 351 -8.59 1.21 18.67
CA LEU A 351 -8.01 2.55 18.89
C LEU A 351 -8.94 3.38 19.79
N LYS A 352 -10.25 3.39 19.53
CA LYS A 352 -11.24 4.05 20.38
C LYS A 352 -11.24 3.48 21.80
N ARG A 353 -11.17 2.17 21.97
CA ARG A 353 -11.24 1.53 23.30
C ARG A 353 -9.96 1.72 24.12
N VAL A 354 -8.79 1.51 23.50
CA VAL A 354 -7.49 1.47 24.18
C VAL A 354 -6.89 2.86 24.28
N LEU A 355 -6.92 3.62 23.18
CA LEU A 355 -6.33 4.95 23.09
C LEU A 355 -7.36 6.08 23.28
N LYS A 356 -8.64 5.74 23.50
CA LYS A 356 -9.71 6.71 23.84
C LYS A 356 -9.93 7.82 22.81
N PHE A 357 -9.66 7.55 21.53
CA PHE A 357 -9.94 8.51 20.46
C PHE A 357 -11.44 8.72 20.25
N SER A 358 -11.82 9.95 19.91
CA SER A 358 -13.20 10.33 19.59
C SER A 358 -13.53 10.00 18.13
N PRO A 359 -14.77 9.61 17.78
CA PRO A 359 -15.17 9.42 16.39
C PRO A 359 -14.97 10.68 15.51
N GLU A 360 -15.09 11.87 16.09
CA GLU A 360 -14.90 13.15 15.40
C GLU A 360 -13.44 13.42 15.03
N ALA A 361 -12.49 12.68 15.61
CA ALA A 361 -11.08 12.73 15.27
C ALA A 361 -10.70 11.83 14.07
N ILE A 362 -11.66 11.10 13.51
CA ILE A 362 -11.44 10.22 12.35
C ILE A 362 -11.59 11.05 11.08
N HIS A 363 -10.49 11.19 10.34
CA HIS A 363 -10.46 11.90 9.06
C HIS A 363 -10.10 10.92 7.94
N TYR A 364 -11.04 10.70 7.02
CA TYR A 364 -10.78 9.92 5.82
C TYR A 364 -10.11 10.79 4.76
N SER A 365 -9.03 10.29 4.15
CA SER A 365 -8.42 10.94 3.00
C SER A 365 -9.43 11.06 1.85
N THR A 366 -9.44 12.20 1.18
CA THR A 366 -10.25 12.42 -0.04
C THR A 366 -9.74 11.63 -1.25
N HIS A 367 -8.62 10.93 -1.10
CA HIS A 367 -7.93 10.18 -2.16
C HIS A 367 -7.95 8.65 -1.92
N LEU A 368 -8.81 8.16 -1.02
CA LEU A 368 -8.90 6.73 -0.75
C LEU A 368 -9.41 5.95 -1.97
N ALA A 369 -8.68 4.90 -2.33
CA ALA A 369 -9.12 3.92 -3.32
C ALA A 369 -10.46 3.30 -2.86
N GLY A 370 -11.51 3.47 -3.67
CA GLY A 370 -12.87 3.04 -3.34
C GLY A 370 -13.65 3.94 -2.38
N GLY A 371 -13.07 5.07 -1.96
CA GLY A 371 -13.70 6.04 -1.06
C GLY A 371 -13.94 5.48 0.36
N GLN A 372 -14.72 6.20 1.17
CA GLN A 372 -14.97 5.84 2.58
C GLN A 372 -15.59 4.43 2.75
N ASN A 373 -16.38 3.97 1.77
CA ASN A 373 -17.04 2.66 1.81
C ASN A 373 -16.09 1.47 1.55
N GLY A 374 -14.83 1.73 1.18
CA GLY A 374 -13.84 0.70 0.90
C GLY A 374 -14.01 0.07 -0.50
N TRP A 375 -13.04 -0.74 -0.91
CA TRP A 375 -12.96 -1.20 -2.30
C TRP A 375 -14.14 -2.10 -2.71
N ASP A 376 -14.54 -3.03 -1.85
CA ASP A 376 -15.61 -4.00 -2.15
C ASP A 376 -16.99 -3.32 -2.29
N LYS A 377 -17.22 -2.21 -1.58
CA LYS A 377 -18.47 -1.44 -1.61
C LYS A 377 -18.32 -0.08 -2.31
N ARG A 378 -17.30 0.10 -3.14
CA ARG A 378 -16.96 1.40 -3.74
C ARG A 378 -18.05 2.03 -4.61
N TRP A 379 -19.03 1.24 -5.04
CA TRP A 379 -20.16 1.69 -5.86
C TRP A 379 -21.50 1.78 -5.11
N GLN A 380 -21.48 1.57 -3.79
CA GLN A 380 -22.59 1.91 -2.89
C GLN A 380 -22.36 3.33 -2.38
#